data_AF-A0A841ZC79-F1
#
_entry.id   AF-A0A841ZC79-F1
#
_cell.length_a   1.000
_cell.length_b   1.000
_cell.length_c   1.000
_cell.angle_alpha   90.00
_cell.angle_beta   90.00
_cell.angle_gamma   90.00
#
_symmetry.space_group_name_H-M   'P 1'
#
loop_
_entity.id
_entity.type
_entity.pdbx_description
1 polymer ?
#
loop_
_entity_poly.entity_id
_entity_poly.type
_entity_poly.pdbx_seq_one_letter_code
_entity_poly.pdbx_strand_id
1 'polypeptide(L)'
;KRIVVNVKEAPTNAHALTAQEYYLGSAFITGTYDKEATKVVLYVDGKAVKNSTLDLATMTYKAAAKSFITNASQKVEMVMSKGTKELKRVTVKVSTNDILTANPYILGEKYVTGTYSNGASKVVLYVDGKAMKNSTLDPAKTIYYVSAKGFITSKTQNVELVMSKGTKELKRVKLVINDTPTKNAY
;
A
#
# COMPACT_ATOMS: atom_id res chain seq x y z
N LYS A 1 18.12 -24.93 -56.38
CA LYS A 1 18.11 -23.53 -55.86
C LYS A 1 16.81 -23.33 -55.10
N ARG A 2 16.80 -23.27 -53.76
CA ARG A 2 15.58 -23.03 -52.96
C ARG A 2 15.31 -21.53 -52.93
N ILE A 3 14.08 -21.12 -53.28
CA ILE A 3 13.62 -19.74 -53.17
C ILE A 3 13.32 -19.50 -51.69
N VAL A 4 14.09 -18.63 -51.05
CA VAL A 4 13.78 -18.13 -49.72
C VAL A 4 12.73 -17.05 -49.91
N VAL A 5 11.48 -17.35 -49.57
CA VAL A 5 10.42 -16.34 -49.52
C VAL A 5 10.63 -15.56 -48.22
N ASN A 6 11.10 -14.31 -48.34
CA ASN A 6 11.07 -13.37 -47.23
C ASN A 6 9.60 -13.04 -46.93
N VAL A 7 9.00 -13.80 -46.01
CA VAL A 7 7.77 -13.36 -45.35
C VAL A 7 8.18 -12.18 -44.48
N LYS A 8 7.89 -10.98 -44.97
CA LYS A 8 7.96 -9.75 -44.18
C LYS A 8 6.92 -9.94 -43.06
N GLU A 9 7.39 -10.31 -41.87
CA GLU A 9 6.55 -10.35 -40.67
C GLU A 9 5.82 -9.00 -40.59
N ALA A 10 4.49 -9.05 -40.56
CA ALA A 10 3.69 -7.88 -40.23
C ALA A 10 4.22 -7.30 -38.91
N PRO A 11 4.18 -5.97 -38.69
CA PRO A 11 4.54 -5.43 -37.39
C PRO A 11 3.72 -6.19 -36.34
N THR A 12 4.40 -6.83 -35.38
CA THR A 12 3.75 -7.38 -34.20
C THR A 12 2.95 -6.23 -33.58
N ASN A 13 1.64 -6.20 -33.83
CA ASN A 13 0.73 -5.28 -33.15
C ASN A 13 0.84 -5.62 -31.67
N ALA A 14 1.72 -4.92 -30.96
CA ALA A 14 1.88 -5.09 -29.54
C ALA A 14 0.57 -4.62 -28.90
N HIS A 15 -0.23 -5.56 -28.39
CA HIS A 15 -1.47 -5.25 -27.69
C HIS A 15 -1.23 -4.23 -26.57
N ALA A 16 -2.17 -3.31 -26.36
CA ALA A 16 -2.10 -2.28 -25.34
C ALA A 16 -3.04 -2.63 -24.18
N LEU A 17 -2.46 -2.80 -23.00
CA LEU A 17 -3.15 -2.94 -21.72
C LEU A 17 -2.34 -2.17 -20.70
N THR A 18 -3.00 -1.31 -19.92
CA THR A 18 -2.41 -0.63 -18.78
C THR A 18 -3.27 -0.87 -17.55
N ALA A 19 -2.68 -0.73 -16.36
CA ALA A 19 -3.41 -0.72 -15.11
C ALA A 19 -2.81 0.36 -14.20
N GLN A 20 -3.67 1.16 -13.57
CA GLN A 20 -3.25 2.11 -12.54
C GLN A 20 -2.87 1.35 -11.26
N GLU A 21 -2.00 1.96 -10.46
CA GLU A 21 -1.67 1.47 -9.13
C GLU A 21 -2.93 1.36 -8.26
N TYR A 22 -3.07 0.23 -7.58
CA TYR A 22 -4.21 -0.05 -6.71
C TYR A 22 -3.85 0.22 -5.25
N TYR A 23 -4.52 1.18 -4.63
CA TYR A 23 -4.42 1.38 -3.19
C TYR A 23 -5.43 0.49 -2.47
N LEU A 24 -4.95 -0.31 -1.52
CA LEU A 24 -5.75 -1.29 -0.79
C LEU A 24 -6.99 -0.63 -0.17
N GLY A 25 -8.17 -1.21 -0.43
CA GLY A 25 -9.46 -0.69 0.01
C GLY A 25 -10.20 0.18 -1.02
N SER A 26 -9.53 0.57 -2.11
CA SER A 26 -10.17 1.27 -3.24
C SER A 26 -11.20 0.37 -3.91
N ALA A 27 -12.28 0.97 -4.43
CA ALA A 27 -13.37 0.20 -5.03
C ALA A 27 -12.95 -0.53 -6.32
N PHE A 28 -12.12 0.11 -7.15
CA PHE A 28 -11.82 -0.35 -8.50
C PHE A 28 -10.32 -0.32 -8.82
N ILE A 29 -9.93 -1.20 -9.73
CA ILE A 29 -8.75 -1.00 -10.60
C ILE A 29 -9.23 -0.40 -11.90
N THR A 30 -8.50 0.60 -12.40
CA THR A 30 -8.78 1.26 -13.68
C THR A 30 -7.56 1.14 -14.59
N GLY A 31 -7.79 1.32 -15.89
CA GLY A 31 -6.74 1.27 -16.89
C GLY A 31 -7.31 1.43 -18.28
N THR A 32 -6.44 1.25 -19.28
CA THR A 32 -6.78 1.32 -20.70
C THR A 32 -6.55 -0.02 -21.38
N TYR A 33 -7.27 -0.27 -22.46
CA TYR A 33 -7.16 -1.47 -23.29
C TYR A 33 -7.29 -1.10 -24.77
N ASP A 34 -6.84 -1.96 -25.68
CA ASP A 34 -7.05 -1.78 -27.12
C ASP A 34 -8.35 -2.42 -27.64
N LYS A 35 -8.74 -2.05 -28.86
CA LYS A 35 -10.02 -2.42 -29.49
C LYS A 35 -10.17 -3.90 -29.81
N GLU A 36 -9.11 -4.70 -29.71
CA GLU A 36 -9.20 -6.13 -29.99
C GLU A 36 -9.71 -6.93 -28.79
N ALA A 37 -9.69 -6.35 -27.59
CA ALA A 37 -10.19 -7.03 -26.41
C ALA A 37 -11.72 -7.17 -26.44
N THR A 38 -12.19 -8.38 -26.20
CA THR A 38 -13.60 -8.65 -25.87
C THR A 38 -13.84 -8.64 -24.36
N LYS A 39 -12.78 -8.82 -23.56
CA LYS A 39 -12.82 -8.86 -22.10
C LYS A 39 -11.53 -8.30 -21.52
N VAL A 40 -11.65 -7.66 -20.36
CA VAL A 40 -10.56 -7.40 -19.42
C VAL A 40 -10.97 -7.98 -18.07
N VAL A 41 -10.10 -8.79 -17.46
CA VAL A 41 -10.43 -9.59 -16.28
C VAL A 41 -9.37 -9.39 -15.21
N LEU A 42 -9.81 -9.16 -13.98
CA LEU A 42 -8.98 -9.13 -12.79
C LEU A 42 -8.63 -10.56 -12.37
N TYR A 43 -7.33 -10.79 -12.22
CA TYR A 43 -6.76 -11.99 -11.63
C TYR A 43 -6.11 -11.67 -10.29
N VAL A 44 -6.34 -12.53 -9.31
CA VAL A 44 -5.71 -12.46 -7.99
C VAL A 44 -5.15 -13.84 -7.66
N ASP A 45 -3.85 -13.90 -7.38
CA ASP A 45 -3.10 -15.13 -7.09
C ASP A 45 -3.33 -16.23 -8.15
N GLY A 46 -3.33 -15.81 -9.42
CA GLY A 46 -3.51 -16.69 -10.59
C GLY A 46 -4.95 -17.06 -10.92
N LYS A 47 -5.95 -16.66 -10.13
CA LYS A 47 -7.37 -16.96 -10.37
C LYS A 47 -8.11 -15.78 -10.98
N ALA A 48 -8.90 -16.02 -12.02
CA ALA A 48 -9.83 -15.02 -12.55
C ALA A 48 -10.96 -14.78 -11.53
N VAL A 49 -11.11 -13.54 -11.04
CA VAL A 49 -12.09 -13.22 -9.98
C VAL A 49 -13.17 -12.23 -10.41
N LYS A 50 -12.90 -11.36 -11.39
CA LYS A 50 -13.87 -10.34 -11.79
C LYS A 50 -13.66 -9.86 -13.22
N ASN A 51 -14.72 -9.86 -14.02
CA ASN A 51 -14.74 -9.13 -15.30
C ASN A 51 -14.84 -7.62 -15.04
N SER A 52 -14.11 -6.83 -15.83
CA SER A 52 -14.21 -5.38 -15.85
C SER A 52 -15.46 -4.91 -16.61
N THR A 53 -15.97 -3.74 -16.23
CA THR A 53 -16.82 -2.93 -17.12
C THR A 53 -15.91 -2.23 -18.13
N LEU A 54 -16.21 -2.37 -19.42
CA LEU A 54 -15.47 -1.73 -20.51
C LEU A 54 -16.21 -0.48 -20.99
N ASP A 55 -15.48 0.59 -21.20
CA ASP A 55 -15.93 1.78 -21.91
C ASP A 55 -15.32 1.76 -23.32
N LEU A 56 -16.18 1.64 -24.33
CA LEU A 56 -15.79 1.55 -25.73
C LEU A 56 -15.49 2.93 -26.36
N ALA A 57 -16.02 4.01 -25.78
CA ALA A 57 -15.80 5.36 -26.29
C ALA A 57 -14.42 5.88 -25.88
N THR A 58 -14.01 5.58 -24.63
CA THR A 58 -12.73 6.06 -24.08
C THR A 58 -11.63 5.01 -24.07
N MET A 59 -11.94 3.75 -24.42
CA MET A 59 -11.00 2.63 -24.35
C MET A 59 -10.43 2.41 -22.94
N THR A 60 -11.27 2.63 -21.92
CA THR A 60 -10.94 2.44 -20.50
C THR A 60 -11.74 1.32 -19.87
N TYR A 61 -11.25 0.77 -18.76
CA TYR A 61 -12.00 -0.23 -17.99
C TYR A 61 -12.04 0.10 -16.50
N LYS A 62 -13.03 -0.48 -15.81
CA LYS A 62 -13.12 -0.49 -14.34
C LYS A 62 -13.41 -1.91 -13.83
N ALA A 63 -12.53 -2.45 -12.98
CA ALA A 63 -12.69 -3.76 -12.36
C ALA A 63 -12.95 -3.61 -10.86
N ALA A 64 -14.07 -4.13 -10.34
CA ALA A 64 -14.32 -4.11 -8.90
C ALA A 64 -13.31 -5.00 -8.16
N ALA A 65 -12.56 -4.41 -7.22
CA ALA A 65 -11.36 -5.02 -6.68
C ALA A 65 -11.38 -5.17 -5.14
N LYS A 66 -12.12 -4.31 -4.43
CA LYS A 66 -12.09 -4.20 -2.96
C LYS A 66 -12.28 -5.51 -2.20
N SER A 67 -13.20 -6.38 -2.65
CA SER A 67 -13.50 -7.66 -1.99
C SER A 67 -12.53 -8.79 -2.36
N PHE A 68 -11.68 -8.58 -3.37
CA PHE A 68 -10.79 -9.63 -3.91
C PHE A 68 -9.32 -9.38 -3.55
N ILE A 69 -8.91 -8.11 -3.51
CA ILE A 69 -7.56 -7.70 -3.11
C ILE A 69 -7.63 -7.23 -1.66
N THR A 70 -7.25 -8.14 -0.76
CA THR A 70 -7.34 -7.97 0.70
C THR A 70 -5.98 -7.76 1.35
N ASN A 71 -4.90 -8.04 0.62
CA ASN A 71 -3.53 -7.86 1.07
C ASN A 71 -2.64 -7.37 -0.09
N ALA A 72 -1.74 -6.42 0.22
CA ALA A 72 -0.77 -5.89 -0.72
C ALA A 72 0.29 -6.91 -1.20
N SER A 73 0.41 -8.07 -0.55
CA SER A 73 1.29 -9.16 -1.02
C SER A 73 0.65 -10.05 -2.09
N GLN A 74 -0.63 -9.90 -2.38
CA GLN A 74 -1.29 -10.73 -3.40
C GLN A 74 -0.77 -10.39 -4.79
N LYS A 75 -0.62 -11.40 -5.63
CA LYS A 75 -0.27 -11.20 -7.04
C LYS A 75 -1.52 -10.74 -7.77
N VAL A 76 -1.57 -9.46 -8.14
CA VAL A 76 -2.71 -8.86 -8.83
C VAL A 76 -2.35 -8.56 -10.27
N GLU A 77 -3.19 -9.01 -11.19
CA GLU A 77 -2.97 -8.88 -12.63
C GLU A 77 -4.26 -8.51 -13.34
N MET A 78 -4.14 -7.70 -14.40
CA MET A 78 -5.22 -7.47 -15.36
C MET A 78 -4.88 -8.20 -16.65
N VAL A 79 -5.87 -8.88 -17.22
CA VAL A 79 -5.69 -9.72 -18.40
C VAL A 79 -6.72 -9.33 -19.45
N MET A 80 -6.26 -8.95 -20.64
CA MET A 80 -7.14 -8.70 -21.78
C MET A 80 -7.17 -9.91 -22.71
N SER A 81 -8.34 -10.20 -23.29
CA SER A 81 -8.55 -11.39 -24.12
C SER A 81 -9.53 -11.13 -25.26
N LYS A 82 -9.34 -11.87 -26.36
CA LYS A 82 -10.30 -11.96 -27.48
C LYS A 82 -10.89 -13.36 -27.50
N GLY A 83 -12.15 -13.49 -27.11
CA GLY A 83 -12.76 -14.79 -26.82
C GLY A 83 -12.01 -15.49 -25.69
N THR A 84 -11.46 -16.67 -25.97
CA THR A 84 -10.67 -17.48 -25.02
C THR A 84 -9.16 -17.23 -25.12
N LYS A 85 -8.70 -16.46 -26.11
CA LYS A 85 -7.28 -16.19 -26.32
C LYS A 85 -6.84 -15.00 -25.45
N GLU A 86 -5.89 -15.23 -24.55
CA GLU A 86 -5.17 -14.18 -23.84
C GLU A 86 -4.34 -13.36 -24.85
N LEU A 87 -4.49 -12.05 -24.82
CA LEU A 87 -3.74 -11.13 -25.69
C LEU A 87 -2.61 -10.45 -24.93
N LYS A 88 -2.87 -10.04 -23.68
CA LYS A 88 -1.89 -9.39 -22.81
C LYS A 88 -2.27 -9.50 -21.35
N ARG A 89 -1.25 -9.54 -20.49
CA ARG A 89 -1.35 -9.54 -19.03
C ARG A 89 -0.41 -8.48 -18.47
N VAL A 90 -0.89 -7.72 -17.50
CA VAL A 90 -0.09 -6.72 -16.78
C VAL A 90 -0.25 -6.91 -15.29
N THR A 91 0.86 -6.79 -14.56
CA THR A 91 0.84 -6.77 -13.09
C THR A 91 0.36 -5.41 -12.60
N VAL A 92 -0.51 -5.43 -11.60
CA VAL A 92 -0.98 -4.23 -10.89
C VAL A 92 -0.12 -4.05 -9.66
N LYS A 93 0.52 -2.89 -9.53
CA LYS A 93 1.18 -2.52 -8.28
C LYS A 93 0.11 -2.31 -7.21
N VAL A 94 0.23 -3.00 -6.08
CA VAL A 94 -0.67 -2.84 -4.94
C VAL A 94 0.06 -2.13 -3.81
N SER A 95 -0.50 -1.03 -3.35
CA SER A 95 0.05 -0.20 -2.28
C SER A 95 -0.94 0.04 -1.16
N THR A 96 -0.42 0.47 -0.02
CA THR A 96 -1.17 0.83 1.18
C THR A 96 -0.99 2.31 1.46
N ASN A 97 -2.06 2.99 1.91
CA ASN A 97 -1.97 4.37 2.39
C ASN A 97 -1.56 4.38 3.86
N ASP A 98 -0.34 3.92 4.13
CA ASP A 98 0.17 3.78 5.48
C ASP A 98 0.53 5.16 6.07
N ILE A 99 -0.25 5.56 7.07
CA ILE A 99 -0.05 6.80 7.82
C ILE A 99 0.48 6.40 9.20
N LEU A 100 1.54 7.06 9.62
CA LEU A 100 2.04 7.02 10.99
C LEU A 100 2.62 8.41 11.25
N THR A 101 2.17 9.05 12.31
CA THR A 101 2.71 10.31 12.81
C THR A 101 3.09 10.13 14.28
N ALA A 102 3.99 10.97 14.78
CA ALA A 102 4.27 11.04 16.20
C ALA A 102 4.24 12.52 16.60
N ASN A 103 3.43 12.85 17.61
CA ASN A 103 3.45 14.17 18.20
C ASN A 103 4.78 14.37 18.94
N PRO A 104 5.35 15.60 18.95
CA PRO A 104 6.51 15.88 19.78
C PRO A 104 6.25 15.47 21.23
N TYR A 105 7.23 14.82 21.84
CA TYR A 105 7.17 14.32 23.21
C TYR A 105 7.97 15.21 24.14
N ILE A 106 7.37 15.62 25.25
CA ILE A 106 8.08 16.36 26.29
C ILE A 106 8.63 15.37 27.31
N LEU A 107 9.93 15.48 27.61
CA LEU A 107 10.59 14.57 28.54
C LEU A 107 9.88 14.58 29.91
N GLY A 108 9.52 13.40 30.38
CA GLY A 108 8.78 13.19 31.64
C GLY A 108 7.28 12.97 31.47
N GLU A 109 6.72 13.23 30.28
CA GLU A 109 5.32 12.92 29.99
C GLU A 109 5.04 11.42 30.05
N LYS A 110 3.78 11.09 30.38
CA LYS A 110 3.37 9.70 30.55
C LYS A 110 3.33 8.93 29.24
N TYR A 111 2.91 9.59 28.15
CA TYR A 111 2.61 8.95 26.88
C TYR A 111 3.26 9.65 25.70
N VAL A 112 3.72 8.86 24.74
CA VAL A 112 3.87 9.30 23.35
C VAL A 112 2.55 9.07 22.65
N THR A 113 2.12 10.05 21.86
CA THR A 113 0.89 9.98 21.08
C THR A 113 1.14 10.29 19.61
N GLY A 114 0.21 9.90 18.76
CA GLY A 114 0.25 10.18 17.34
C GLY A 114 -0.93 9.52 16.64
N THR A 115 -0.96 9.63 15.32
CA THR A 115 -2.00 9.03 14.49
C THR A 115 -1.45 7.89 13.64
N TYR A 116 -2.33 6.98 13.24
CA TYR A 116 -1.98 5.84 12.39
C TYR A 116 -3.10 5.48 11.43
N SER A 117 -2.80 4.86 10.29
CA SER A 117 -3.82 4.39 9.35
C SER A 117 -4.49 3.11 9.82
N ASN A 118 -5.80 3.01 9.61
CA ASN A 118 -6.57 1.79 9.83
C ASN A 118 -5.98 0.63 9.00
N GLY A 119 -5.55 -0.43 9.67
CA GLY A 119 -4.85 -1.57 9.05
C GLY A 119 -3.60 -2.02 9.83
N ALA A 120 -3.09 -1.18 10.73
CA ALA A 120 -2.07 -1.58 11.68
C ALA A 120 -2.62 -2.56 12.72
N SER A 121 -1.81 -3.55 13.08
CA SER A 121 -2.05 -4.42 14.24
C SER A 121 -1.38 -3.89 15.51
N LYS A 122 -0.33 -3.07 15.37
CA LYS A 122 0.46 -2.51 16.47
C LYS A 122 1.20 -1.25 16.03
N VAL A 123 1.39 -0.34 16.98
CA VAL A 123 2.44 0.68 16.95
C VAL A 123 3.36 0.41 18.14
N VAL A 124 4.67 0.41 17.92
CA VAL A 124 5.65 0.02 18.94
C VAL A 124 6.67 1.15 19.11
N LEU A 125 6.96 1.50 20.36
CA LEU A 125 8.05 2.38 20.73
C LEU A 125 9.38 1.64 20.66
N TYR A 126 10.30 2.17 19.88
CA TYR A 126 11.69 1.77 19.83
C TYR A 126 12.58 2.83 20.46
N VAL A 127 13.57 2.41 21.22
CA VAL A 127 14.60 3.28 21.79
C VAL A 127 15.95 2.65 21.48
N ASP A 128 16.82 3.40 20.80
CA ASP A 128 18.16 2.98 20.37
C ASP A 128 18.15 1.61 19.65
N GLY A 129 17.16 1.44 18.75
CA GLY A 129 16.98 0.23 17.94
C GLY A 129 16.30 -0.94 18.65
N LYS A 130 15.97 -0.82 19.95
CA LYS A 130 15.30 -1.89 20.72
C LYS A 130 13.81 -1.62 20.88
N ALA A 131 12.99 -2.64 20.64
CA ALA A 131 11.55 -2.56 20.90
C ALA A 131 11.29 -2.52 22.41
N MET A 132 10.59 -1.47 22.87
CA MET A 132 10.36 -1.24 24.30
C MET A 132 8.91 -1.53 24.70
N LYS A 133 7.93 -0.97 23.98
CA LYS A 133 6.53 -1.04 24.41
C LYS A 133 5.56 -0.93 23.24
N ASN A 134 4.53 -1.78 23.26
CA ASN A 134 3.38 -1.67 22.36
C ASN A 134 2.45 -0.53 22.80
N SER A 135 1.83 0.14 21.84
CA SER A 135 0.78 1.13 22.07
C SER A 135 -0.55 0.49 22.45
N THR A 136 -1.38 1.24 23.17
CA THR A 136 -2.84 1.11 23.07
C THR A 136 -3.30 1.83 21.80
N LEU A 137 -4.11 1.16 20.99
CA LEU A 137 -4.71 1.74 19.78
C LEU A 137 -6.17 2.15 20.06
N ASP A 138 -6.56 3.34 19.59
CA ASP A 138 -7.96 3.80 19.47
C ASP A 138 -8.33 3.79 17.97
N PRO A 139 -8.97 2.71 17.46
CA PRO A 139 -9.33 2.60 16.06
C PRO A 139 -10.44 3.56 15.61
N ALA A 140 -11.30 4.00 16.54
CA ALA A 140 -12.39 4.92 16.21
C ALA A 140 -11.85 6.32 15.87
N LYS A 141 -10.77 6.74 16.55
CA LYS A 141 -10.12 8.04 16.33
C LYS A 141 -8.83 7.97 15.54
N THR A 142 -8.34 6.78 15.20
CA THR A 142 -7.04 6.56 14.55
C THR A 142 -5.84 7.13 15.32
N ILE A 143 -5.92 7.06 16.66
CA ILE A 143 -4.88 7.57 17.58
C ILE A 143 -4.24 6.40 18.34
N TYR A 144 -2.94 6.49 18.62
CA TYR A 144 -2.26 5.56 19.51
C TYR A 144 -1.71 6.27 20.75
N TYR A 145 -1.54 5.51 21.82
CA TYR A 145 -0.90 5.94 23.07
C TYR A 145 0.14 4.90 23.48
N VAL A 146 1.41 5.28 23.60
CA VAL A 146 2.46 4.40 24.14
C VAL A 146 2.96 4.95 25.46
N SER A 147 2.97 4.13 26.51
CA SER A 147 3.59 4.52 27.78
C SER A 147 5.09 4.71 27.58
N ALA A 148 5.60 5.91 27.89
CA ALA A 148 6.97 6.32 27.58
C ALA A 148 7.84 6.52 28.83
N LYS A 149 7.21 6.78 29.97
CA LYS A 149 7.90 7.01 31.25
C LYS A 149 8.80 5.81 31.60
N GLY A 150 10.08 6.10 31.84
CA GLY A 150 11.10 5.09 32.16
C GLY A 150 11.78 4.44 30.95
N PHE A 151 11.26 4.63 29.73
CA PHE A 151 11.90 4.17 28.49
C PHE A 151 12.63 5.30 27.77
N ILE A 152 12.00 6.48 27.70
CA ILE A 152 12.60 7.71 27.17
C ILE A 152 13.13 8.50 28.37
N THR A 153 14.45 8.57 28.51
CA THR A 153 15.15 9.18 29.64
C THR A 153 16.02 10.36 29.23
N SER A 154 16.30 10.54 27.93
CA SER A 154 17.06 11.67 27.41
C SER A 154 16.60 12.06 26.00
N LYS A 155 16.68 13.35 25.67
CA LYS A 155 16.46 13.88 24.31
C LYS A 155 17.49 13.40 23.27
N THR A 156 18.61 12.86 23.72
CA THR A 156 19.68 12.35 22.84
C THR A 156 19.43 10.93 22.35
N GLN A 157 18.48 10.20 22.95
CA GLN A 157 18.14 8.84 22.53
C GLN A 157 17.51 8.85 21.13
N ASN A 158 17.83 7.83 20.33
CA ASN A 158 17.14 7.65 19.07
C ASN A 158 15.81 6.93 19.33
N VAL A 159 14.73 7.69 19.36
CA VAL A 159 13.39 7.16 19.64
C VAL A 159 12.55 7.15 18.37
N GLU A 160 11.91 6.03 18.10
CA GLU A 160 11.13 5.80 16.90
C GLU A 160 9.80 5.10 17.23
N LEU A 161 8.80 5.35 16.40
CA LEU A 161 7.52 4.66 16.43
C LEU A 161 7.41 3.82 15.17
N VAL A 162 7.07 2.55 15.34
CA VAL A 162 7.01 1.58 14.26
C VAL A 162 5.62 1.00 14.18
N MET A 163 4.94 1.24 13.07
CA MET A 163 3.63 0.67 12.75
C MET A 163 3.81 -0.63 11.98
N SER A 164 3.06 -1.67 12.35
CA SER A 164 3.15 -2.98 11.70
C SER A 164 1.80 -3.67 11.56
N LYS A 165 1.67 -4.51 10.52
CA LYS A 165 0.58 -5.47 10.34
C LYS A 165 1.13 -6.89 10.44
N GLY A 166 0.84 -7.58 11.54
CA GLY A 166 1.47 -8.85 11.89
C GLY A 166 2.97 -8.67 12.12
N THR A 167 3.77 -9.38 11.32
CA THR A 167 5.25 -9.30 11.35
C THR A 167 5.81 -8.28 10.37
N LYS A 168 4.99 -7.73 9.46
CA LYS A 168 5.44 -6.76 8.45
C LYS A 168 5.44 -5.35 9.03
N GLU A 169 6.59 -4.69 8.99
CA GLU A 169 6.71 -3.25 9.20
C GLU A 169 6.02 -2.50 8.05
N LEU A 170 5.13 -1.56 8.40
CA LEU A 170 4.42 -0.72 7.44
C LEU A 170 5.09 0.65 7.33
N LYS A 171 5.43 1.25 8.47
CA LYS A 171 6.04 2.58 8.53
C LYS A 171 6.78 2.78 9.83
N ARG A 172 7.83 3.60 9.78
CA ARG A 172 8.64 4.03 10.92
C ARG A 172 8.81 5.54 10.89
N VAL A 173 8.65 6.18 12.03
CA VAL A 173 8.86 7.63 12.19
C VAL A 173 9.72 7.91 13.40
N LYS A 174 10.62 8.88 13.27
CA LYS A 174 11.43 9.37 14.39
C LYS A 174 10.58 10.28 15.28
N LEU A 175 10.70 10.11 16.59
CA LEU A 175 10.07 10.97 17.58
C LEU A 175 10.91 12.23 17.80
N VAL A 176 10.26 13.39 17.82
CA VAL A 176 10.86 14.64 18.29
C VAL A 176 10.73 14.69 19.80
N ILE A 177 11.85 14.86 20.52
CA ILE A 177 11.89 14.93 21.98
C ILE A 177 12.32 16.32 22.41
N ASN A 178 11.50 16.95 23.24
CA ASN A 178 11.76 18.26 23.81
C ASN A 178 12.04 18.13 25.32
N ASP A 179 12.82 19.06 25.86
CA ASP A 179 13.01 19.15 27.31
C ASP A 179 11.71 19.60 27.99
N THR A 180 11.58 19.30 29.29
CA THR A 180 10.48 19.81 30.11
C THR A 180 10.45 21.33 30.04
N PRO A 181 9.28 21.99 29.88
CA PRO A 181 9.19 23.44 29.91
C PRO A 181 9.86 23.95 31.19
N THR A 182 10.87 24.80 31.06
CA THR A 182 11.44 25.50 32.20
C THR A 182 10.33 26.33 32.81
N LYS A 183 9.95 26.00 34.06
CA LYS A 183 9.02 26.82 34.83
C LYS A 183 9.71 28.17 35.00
N ASN A 184 9.28 29.19 34.26
CA ASN A 184 9.80 30.54 34.45
C ASN A 184 9.62 30.89 35.93
N ALA A 185 10.74 31.16 36.61
CA ALA A 185 10.71 31.68 37.96
C ALA A 185 10.04 33.06 37.88
N TYR A 186 8.95 33.22 38.63
CA TYR A 186 8.29 34.50 38.85
C TYR A 186 9.16 35.40 39.69
#